data_AF-A0A2D6BPL7-F1
#
_entry.id   AF-A0A2D6BPL7-F1
#
_cell.length_a   1.000
_cell.length_b   1.000
_cell.length_c   1.000
_cell.angle_alpha   90.00
_cell.angle_beta   90.00
_cell.angle_gamma   90.00
#
_symmetry.space_group_name_H-M   'P 1'
#
loop_
_entity.id
_entity.type
_entity.pdbx_description
1 polymer ?
#
loop_
_entity_poly.entity_id
_entity_poly.type
_entity_poly.pdbx_seq_one_letter_code
_entity_poly.pdbx_strand_id
1 'polypeptide(L)'
;MGTQRLPRRCTGLFAALVLVGALLVTAVAEPASADTARRASSICEAQELKALAAEDPHLVIEIPEEFDKAFPPLEACRSHEAAWDPAAEGPLQPIPFSHKHHAGDWKIDCQYCHSGTDRSRAAGVPSVEVCMGCHEQFGPEYDTLEGIQILKQYWAEQKSIPWVQIHRMPEHVKFQHQAHVRAGFECQTCHGPVESLDKLYLVPDTKWWQYGLPTQKLEMGWCVLCHRDNGASQDCLTCHY
;
A
#
# COMPACT_ATOMS: atom_id res chain seq x y z
N MET A 1 20.97 62.28 -47.79
CA MET A 1 22.09 62.30 -46.83
C MET A 1 22.46 60.84 -46.58
N GLY A 2 23.41 60.26 -47.31
CA GLY A 2 24.84 60.56 -47.19
C GLY A 2 25.42 59.60 -46.14
N THR A 3 25.65 58.33 -46.49
CA THR A 3 26.96 57.76 -46.87
C THR A 3 27.92 57.61 -45.69
N GLN A 4 28.30 56.38 -45.33
CA GLN A 4 29.60 55.74 -45.63
C GLN A 4 30.33 55.47 -44.29
N ARG A 5 31.05 54.37 -44.01
CA ARG A 5 32.04 53.64 -44.80
C ARG A 5 32.31 52.26 -44.16
N LEU A 6 32.28 51.21 -44.99
CA LEU A 6 33.26 50.10 -44.98
C LEU A 6 34.64 50.67 -45.40
N PRO A 7 35.83 50.02 -45.26
CA PRO A 7 36.00 48.63 -45.72
C PRO A 7 37.25 47.81 -45.24
N ARG A 8 37.41 46.64 -45.89
CA ARG A 8 38.65 45.91 -46.26
C ARG A 8 39.34 45.07 -45.17
N ARG A 9 39.88 43.88 -45.43
CA ARG A 9 39.88 42.83 -46.48
C ARG A 9 41.11 41.95 -46.13
N CYS A 10 41.20 40.77 -46.74
CA CYS A 10 42.44 40.00 -46.97
C CYS A 10 42.99 39.22 -45.76
N THR A 11 43.54 38.01 -45.83
CA THR A 11 43.67 36.88 -46.79
C THR A 11 44.56 35.85 -46.07
N GLY A 12 44.50 34.57 -46.45
CA GLY A 12 45.59 33.60 -46.23
C GLY A 12 45.28 32.54 -45.17
N LEU A 13 44.96 31.31 -45.60
CA LEU A 13 45.89 30.17 -45.71
C LEU A 13 46.46 29.72 -44.37
N PHE A 14 46.04 28.55 -43.88
CA PHE A 14 46.89 27.37 -43.62
C PHE A 14 45.99 26.28 -43.01
N ALA A 15 45.55 25.34 -43.84
CA ALA A 15 44.95 24.10 -43.38
C ALA A 15 46.08 23.18 -42.89
N ALA A 16 46.19 23.00 -41.57
CA ALA A 16 47.01 21.95 -40.97
C ALA A 16 46.10 20.74 -40.69
N LEU A 17 46.23 19.71 -41.51
CA LEU A 17 45.62 18.40 -41.27
C LEU A 17 46.37 17.72 -40.12
N VAL A 18 45.77 17.65 -38.94
CA VAL A 18 46.24 16.77 -37.85
C VAL A 18 45.36 15.52 -37.88
N LEU A 19 45.89 14.44 -38.43
CA LEU A 19 45.32 13.09 -38.33
C LEU A 19 45.44 12.62 -36.87
N VAL A 20 44.39 12.82 -36.08
CA VAL A 20 44.24 12.13 -34.79
C VAL A 20 43.67 10.75 -35.09
N GLY A 21 44.53 9.74 -35.01
CA GLY A 21 44.12 8.34 -35.11
C GLY A 21 43.15 8.00 -33.98
N ALA A 22 41.92 7.66 -34.34
CA ALA A 22 40.95 7.10 -33.40
C ALA A 22 41.40 5.67 -33.04
N LEU A 23 42.05 5.49 -31.89
CA LEU A 23 42.10 4.18 -31.24
C LEU A 23 40.68 3.85 -30.77
N LEU A 24 40.02 2.93 -31.49
CA LEU A 24 38.87 2.20 -31.00
C LEU A 24 39.34 1.33 -29.83
N VAL A 25 39.25 1.87 -28.61
CA VAL A 25 39.23 1.05 -27.40
C VAL A 25 37.86 0.39 -27.39
N THR A 26 37.79 -0.85 -27.88
CA THR A 26 36.66 -1.71 -27.60
C THR A 26 36.65 -1.93 -26.09
N ALA A 27 35.68 -1.32 -25.40
CA ALA A 27 35.37 -1.70 -24.04
C ALA A 27 34.97 -3.18 -24.08
N VAL A 28 35.88 -4.05 -23.62
CA VAL A 28 35.52 -5.42 -23.29
C VAL A 28 34.65 -5.27 -22.05
N ALA A 29 33.35 -5.47 -22.21
CA ALA A 29 32.47 -5.67 -21.06
C ALA A 29 33.02 -6.88 -20.29
N GLU A 30 33.49 -6.65 -19.07
CA GLU A 30 33.77 -7.74 -18.15
C GLU A 30 32.48 -8.57 -18.01
N PRO A 31 32.52 -9.90 -18.21
CA PRO A 31 31.37 -10.72 -17.94
C PRO A 31 31.06 -10.57 -16.45
N ALA A 32 29.85 -10.10 -16.13
CA ALA A 32 29.30 -10.19 -14.80
C ALA A 32 29.53 -11.62 -14.30
N SER A 33 30.14 -11.77 -13.12
CA SER A 33 30.45 -13.06 -12.54
C SER A 33 29.20 -13.93 -12.46
N ALA A 34 29.08 -14.89 -13.36
CA ALA A 34 28.28 -16.08 -13.15
C ALA A 34 29.04 -16.92 -12.12
N ASP A 35 28.62 -16.95 -10.84
CA ASP A 35 28.69 -18.18 -10.01
C ASP A 35 28.27 -18.09 -8.53
N THR A 36 27.74 -16.98 -8.02
CA THR A 36 27.13 -17.02 -6.67
C THR A 36 25.63 -17.21 -6.78
N ALA A 37 25.19 -18.47 -6.66
CA ALA A 37 23.78 -18.80 -6.50
C ALA A 37 23.17 -17.94 -5.37
N ARG A 38 21.99 -17.37 -5.61
CA ARG A 38 21.28 -16.63 -4.57
C ARG A 38 20.69 -17.65 -3.59
N ARG A 39 21.13 -17.60 -2.33
CA ARG A 39 20.77 -18.58 -1.30
C ARG A 39 19.73 -17.99 -0.35
N ALA A 40 18.59 -18.66 -0.21
CA ALA A 40 17.54 -18.24 0.71
C ALA A 40 18.00 -18.37 2.19
N SER A 41 17.70 -17.36 3.00
CA SER A 41 17.94 -17.31 4.44
C SER A 41 16.66 -17.34 5.28
N SER A 42 15.49 -17.34 4.64
CA SER A 42 14.18 -17.42 5.27
C SER A 42 13.15 -18.07 4.34
N ILE A 43 12.00 -18.47 4.89
CA ILE A 43 10.89 -19.00 4.08
C ILE A 43 10.40 -17.95 3.07
N CYS A 44 10.28 -16.68 3.47
CA CYS A 44 9.81 -15.63 2.56
C CYS A 44 10.81 -15.33 1.44
N GLU A 45 12.10 -15.25 1.76
CA GLU A 45 13.15 -15.10 0.73
C GLU A 45 13.15 -16.30 -0.23
N ALA A 46 12.91 -17.52 0.27
CA ALA A 46 12.74 -18.69 -0.59
C ALA A 46 11.55 -18.54 -1.56
N GLN A 47 10.40 -18.01 -1.11
CA GLN A 47 9.27 -17.74 -2.01
C GLN A 47 9.62 -16.69 -3.07
N GLU A 48 10.35 -15.64 -2.70
CA GLU A 48 10.77 -14.59 -3.64
C GLU A 48 11.74 -15.11 -4.69
N LEU A 49 12.75 -15.89 -4.27
CA LEU A 49 13.71 -16.50 -5.18
C LEU A 49 13.03 -17.49 -6.15
N LYS A 50 12.05 -18.26 -5.67
CA LYS A 50 11.21 -19.12 -6.53
C LYS A 50 10.46 -18.30 -7.58
N ALA A 51 9.87 -17.18 -7.19
CA ALA A 51 9.15 -16.31 -8.11
C ALA A 51 10.09 -15.67 -9.15
N LEU A 52 11.26 -15.19 -8.72
CA LEU A 52 12.28 -14.63 -9.61
C LEU A 52 12.82 -15.67 -10.60
N ALA A 53 13.07 -16.90 -10.16
CA ALA A 53 13.52 -17.98 -11.04
C ALA A 53 12.44 -18.45 -12.02
N ALA A 54 11.16 -18.26 -11.70
CA ALA A 54 10.07 -18.50 -12.64
C ALA A 54 10.03 -17.45 -13.76
N GLU A 55 10.46 -16.21 -13.48
CA GLU A 55 10.56 -15.12 -14.47
C GLU A 55 11.86 -15.17 -15.28
N ASP A 56 12.99 -15.49 -14.62
CA ASP A 56 14.31 -15.63 -15.23
C ASP A 56 14.87 -17.05 -15.02
N PRO A 57 14.72 -17.95 -16.02
CA PRO A 57 15.24 -19.32 -15.95
C PRO A 57 16.77 -19.42 -15.85
N HIS A 58 17.51 -18.32 -16.07
CA HIS A 58 18.97 -18.28 -15.93
C HIS A 58 19.42 -17.93 -14.51
N LEU A 59 18.49 -17.54 -13.63
CA LEU A 59 18.79 -17.26 -12.24
C LEU A 59 19.08 -18.56 -11.48
N VAL A 60 20.33 -18.71 -11.03
CA VAL A 60 20.72 -19.82 -10.16
C VAL A 60 20.33 -19.49 -8.72
N ILE A 61 19.45 -20.31 -8.14
CA ILE A 61 18.98 -20.18 -6.75
C ILE A 61 19.36 -21.42 -5.93
N GLU A 62 19.59 -21.23 -4.64
CA GLU A 62 19.78 -22.29 -3.66
C GLU A 62 18.75 -22.13 -2.53
N ILE A 63 17.90 -23.14 -2.33
CA ILE A 63 16.87 -23.13 -1.29
C ILE A 63 17.15 -24.28 -0.30
N PRO A 64 17.63 -23.98 0.92
CA PRO A 64 17.75 -24.96 1.98
C PRO A 64 16.42 -25.66 2.31
N GLU A 65 16.44 -26.95 2.66
CA GLU A 65 15.23 -27.76 2.96
C GLU A 65 14.38 -27.19 4.12
N GLU A 66 15.04 -26.51 5.06
CA GLU A 66 14.39 -25.79 6.15
C GLU A 66 13.49 -24.65 5.67
N PHE A 67 13.82 -24.00 4.54
CA PHE A 67 13.06 -22.90 3.95
C PHE A 67 12.20 -23.32 2.75
N ASP A 68 12.38 -24.55 2.24
CA ASP A 68 11.56 -25.10 1.15
C ASP A 68 10.17 -25.54 1.64
N LYS A 69 9.37 -24.58 2.07
CA LYS A 69 8.00 -24.78 2.54
C LYS A 69 6.98 -24.28 1.51
N ALA A 70 5.79 -24.87 1.55
CA ALA A 70 4.65 -24.43 0.74
C ALA A 70 3.94 -23.19 1.32
N PHE A 71 4.12 -22.94 2.62
CA PHE A 71 3.51 -21.86 3.37
C PHE A 71 4.57 -21.11 4.19
N PRO A 72 4.37 -19.81 4.49
CA PRO A 72 3.35 -18.91 3.91
C PRO A 72 3.54 -18.70 2.39
N PRO A 73 2.48 -18.35 1.64
CA PRO A 73 2.59 -18.03 0.22
C PRO A 73 3.29 -16.66 0.03
N LEU A 74 3.77 -16.41 -1.19
CA LEU A 74 4.49 -15.17 -1.53
C LEU A 74 3.68 -13.91 -1.21
N GLU A 75 2.37 -13.95 -1.45
CA GLU A 75 1.46 -12.84 -1.20
C GLU A 75 1.41 -12.49 0.30
N ALA A 76 1.41 -13.50 1.17
CA ALA A 76 1.43 -13.29 2.62
C ALA A 76 2.76 -12.66 3.06
N CYS A 77 3.89 -13.14 2.52
CA CYS A 77 5.22 -12.56 2.77
C CYS A 77 5.29 -11.08 2.38
N ARG A 78 4.88 -10.74 1.15
CA ARG A 78 4.89 -9.36 0.65
C ARG A 78 3.91 -8.45 1.39
N SER A 79 2.76 -8.97 1.79
CA SER A 79 1.71 -8.17 2.44
C SER A 79 2.17 -7.55 3.76
N HIS A 80 2.95 -8.31 4.55
CA HIS A 80 3.50 -7.87 5.82
C HIS A 80 4.50 -6.72 5.64
N GLU A 81 5.43 -6.87 4.69
CA GLU A 81 6.45 -5.86 4.40
C GLU A 81 5.82 -4.56 3.88
N ALA A 82 4.90 -4.68 2.90
CA ALA A 82 4.20 -3.54 2.34
C ALA A 82 3.35 -2.79 3.39
N ALA A 83 2.72 -3.52 4.31
CA ALA A 83 1.92 -2.93 5.39
C ALA A 83 2.78 -2.16 6.41
N TRP A 84 4.05 -2.54 6.60
CA TRP A 84 4.95 -1.88 7.55
C TRP A 84 5.97 -0.92 6.94
N ASP A 85 5.92 -0.69 5.63
CA ASP A 85 6.83 0.24 4.96
C ASP A 85 6.71 1.65 5.59
N PRO A 86 7.79 2.21 6.18
CA PRO A 86 7.79 3.56 6.74
C PRO A 86 7.70 4.65 5.67
N ALA A 87 8.05 4.34 4.41
CA ALA A 87 7.94 5.27 3.28
C ALA A 87 6.51 5.32 2.69
N ALA A 88 5.71 4.27 2.88
CA ALA A 88 4.31 4.24 2.45
C ALA A 88 3.42 5.17 3.28
N GLU A 89 2.39 5.75 2.64
CA GLU A 89 1.43 6.66 3.28
C GLU A 89 0.70 6.02 4.47
N GLY A 90 0.29 6.84 5.44
CA GLY A 90 -0.44 6.40 6.63
C GLY A 90 0.45 6.04 7.83
N PRO A 91 -0.14 5.89 9.02
CA PRO A 91 0.61 5.58 10.24
C PRO A 91 1.07 4.12 10.24
N LEU A 92 2.19 3.85 10.93
CA LEU A 92 2.56 2.49 11.28
C LEU A 92 1.58 1.96 12.33
N GLN A 93 1.09 0.75 12.12
CA GLN A 93 0.22 0.06 13.05
C GLN A 93 1.05 -0.86 13.96
N PRO A 94 0.52 -1.27 15.13
CA PRO A 94 1.21 -2.21 16.02
C PRO A 94 1.45 -3.58 15.39
N ILE A 95 0.59 -3.97 14.46
CA ILE A 95 0.72 -5.15 13.62
C ILE A 95 0.59 -4.69 12.17
N PRO A 96 1.48 -5.12 11.26
CA PRO A 96 1.42 -4.80 9.83
C PRO A 96 0.33 -5.63 9.14
N PHE A 97 -0.91 -5.20 9.35
CA PHE A 97 -2.10 -5.82 8.79
C PHE A 97 -2.40 -5.29 7.38
N SER A 98 -2.44 -6.18 6.40
CA SER A 98 -2.84 -5.87 5.03
C SER A 98 -4.32 -6.16 4.76
N HIS A 99 -5.09 -5.12 4.43
CA HIS A 99 -6.48 -5.30 3.97
C HIS A 99 -6.52 -5.93 2.58
N LYS A 100 -5.54 -5.63 1.72
CA LYS A 100 -5.39 -6.26 0.41
C LYS A 100 -5.26 -7.76 0.50
N HIS A 101 -4.44 -8.29 1.41
CA HIS A 101 -4.33 -9.72 1.57
C HIS A 101 -5.68 -10.34 1.98
N HIS A 102 -6.30 -9.80 3.04
CA HIS A 102 -7.51 -10.41 3.62
C HIS A 102 -8.77 -10.20 2.77
N ALA A 103 -9.08 -8.96 2.40
CA ALA A 103 -10.30 -8.62 1.66
C ALA A 103 -10.09 -8.66 0.13
N GLY A 104 -8.86 -8.37 -0.34
CA GLY A 104 -8.52 -8.36 -1.76
C GLY A 104 -8.21 -9.74 -2.31
N ASP A 105 -7.22 -10.45 -1.77
CA ASP A 105 -6.77 -11.74 -2.32
C ASP A 105 -7.67 -12.88 -1.85
N TRP A 106 -7.94 -12.96 -0.54
CA TRP A 106 -8.76 -14.02 0.07
C TRP A 106 -10.27 -13.73 0.08
N LYS A 107 -10.68 -12.54 -0.38
CA LYS A 107 -12.09 -12.15 -0.52
C LYS A 107 -12.91 -12.28 0.77
N ILE A 108 -12.29 -12.05 1.92
CA ILE A 108 -12.98 -12.02 3.21
C ILE A 108 -13.92 -10.80 3.23
N ASP A 109 -15.19 -11.03 3.56
CA ASP A 109 -16.19 -9.98 3.62
C ASP A 109 -15.86 -8.92 4.70
N CYS A 110 -16.15 -7.66 4.40
CA CYS A 110 -15.85 -6.54 5.29
C CYS A 110 -16.52 -6.69 6.68
N GLN A 111 -17.76 -7.19 6.72
CA GLN A 111 -18.53 -7.32 7.95
C GLN A 111 -18.14 -8.55 8.78
N TYR A 112 -17.33 -9.46 8.23
CA TYR A 112 -16.78 -10.57 9.00
C TYR A 112 -15.90 -10.05 10.14
N CYS A 113 -14.96 -9.16 9.82
CA CYS A 113 -14.08 -8.53 10.81
C CYS A 113 -14.74 -7.31 11.47
N HIS A 114 -15.37 -6.44 10.67
CA HIS A 114 -16.08 -5.25 11.16
C HIS A 114 -17.53 -5.59 11.50
N SER A 115 -17.69 -6.55 12.40
CA SER A 115 -18.99 -7.09 12.76
C SER A 115 -19.88 -6.06 13.44
N GLY A 116 -21.15 -6.02 13.05
CA GLY A 116 -22.14 -5.13 13.64
C GLY A 116 -22.14 -3.69 13.12
N THR A 117 -21.41 -3.40 12.05
CA THR A 117 -21.51 -2.17 11.25
C THR A 117 -22.95 -1.83 10.82
N ASP A 118 -23.76 -2.86 10.58
CA ASP A 118 -25.17 -2.81 10.18
C ASP A 118 -26.16 -2.56 11.35
N ARG A 119 -25.69 -2.58 12.60
CA ARG A 119 -26.54 -2.46 13.80
C ARG A 119 -26.04 -1.43 14.82
N SER A 120 -24.75 -1.11 14.81
CA SER A 120 -24.09 -0.22 15.74
C SER A 120 -23.72 1.12 15.10
N ARG A 121 -23.65 2.17 15.93
CA ARG A 121 -23.18 3.49 15.50
C ARG A 121 -21.72 3.45 15.06
N ALA A 122 -20.93 2.58 15.68
CA ALA A 122 -19.54 2.36 15.36
C ALA A 122 -19.37 1.00 14.66
N ALA A 123 -18.53 0.95 13.62
CA ALA A 123 -18.09 -0.28 12.99
C ALA A 123 -17.28 -1.19 13.92
N GLY A 124 -16.51 -0.58 14.84
CA GLY A 124 -15.57 -1.29 15.68
C GLY A 124 -14.34 -1.79 14.91
N VAL A 125 -13.29 -2.13 15.66
CA VAL A 125 -12.12 -2.87 15.17
C VAL A 125 -12.25 -4.30 15.74
N PRO A 126 -11.92 -5.35 14.97
CA PRO A 126 -12.06 -6.73 15.44
C PRO A 126 -11.28 -6.98 16.74
N SER A 127 -11.78 -7.90 17.55
CA SER A 127 -11.05 -8.44 18.69
C SER A 127 -9.90 -9.35 18.22
N VAL A 128 -8.93 -9.58 19.09
CA VAL A 128 -7.84 -10.55 18.83
C VAL A 128 -8.38 -11.95 18.55
N GLU A 129 -9.51 -12.32 19.16
CA GLU A 129 -10.18 -13.61 18.96
C GLU A 129 -10.61 -13.83 17.50
N VAL A 130 -11.13 -12.79 16.81
CA VAL A 130 -11.51 -12.89 15.40
C VAL A 130 -10.28 -13.24 14.53
N CYS A 131 -9.13 -12.63 14.82
CA CYS A 131 -7.89 -12.94 14.14
C CYS A 131 -7.45 -14.38 14.42
N MET A 132 -7.45 -14.79 15.69
CA MET A 132 -7.00 -16.12 16.11
C MET A 132 -7.91 -17.25 15.63
N GLY A 133 -9.20 -16.99 15.40
CA GLY A 133 -10.13 -17.98 14.86
C GLY A 133 -9.67 -18.60 13.54
N CYS A 134 -8.94 -17.85 12.71
CA CYS A 134 -8.25 -18.40 11.53
C CYS A 134 -6.77 -18.67 11.81
N HIS A 135 -6.06 -17.75 12.46
CA HIS A 135 -4.61 -17.83 12.63
C HIS A 135 -4.11 -18.94 13.57
N GLU A 136 -4.99 -19.59 14.35
CA GLU A 136 -4.64 -20.81 15.09
C GLU A 136 -4.61 -22.07 14.22
N GLN A 137 -5.27 -22.05 13.06
CA GLN A 137 -5.39 -23.22 12.18
C GLN A 137 -4.19 -23.39 11.25
N PHE A 138 -3.37 -22.34 11.10
CA PHE A 138 -2.17 -22.39 10.28
C PHE A 138 -1.02 -23.09 11.00
N GLY A 139 -0.18 -23.77 10.21
CA GLY A 139 1.01 -24.46 10.71
C GLY A 139 2.07 -23.52 11.27
N PRO A 140 3.09 -24.07 11.96
CA PRO A 140 4.16 -23.30 12.59
C PRO A 140 4.99 -22.48 11.59
N GLU A 141 4.91 -22.76 10.29
CA GLU A 141 5.60 -22.00 9.25
C GLU A 141 5.14 -20.53 9.22
N TYR A 142 3.87 -20.24 9.53
CA TYR A 142 3.36 -18.87 9.61
C TYR A 142 3.90 -18.10 10.82
N ASP A 143 4.39 -18.80 11.85
CA ASP A 143 4.97 -18.16 13.04
C ASP A 143 6.33 -17.55 12.76
N THR A 144 6.86 -17.71 11.53
CA THR A 144 8.04 -16.98 11.06
C THR A 144 7.74 -15.54 10.69
N LEU A 145 6.47 -15.18 10.44
CA LEU A 145 6.07 -13.82 10.13
C LEU A 145 5.96 -12.99 11.41
N GLU A 146 6.69 -11.87 11.49
CA GLU A 146 6.73 -11.02 12.68
C GLU A 146 5.33 -10.52 13.09
N GLY A 147 4.48 -10.17 12.12
CA GLY A 147 3.10 -9.75 12.40
C GLY A 147 2.26 -10.83 13.10
N ILE A 148 2.47 -12.10 12.76
CA ILE A 148 1.77 -13.24 13.38
C ILE A 148 2.33 -13.52 14.78
N GLN A 149 3.64 -13.37 14.99
CA GLN A 149 4.25 -13.47 16.32
C GLN A 149 3.67 -12.42 17.26
N ILE A 150 3.55 -11.17 16.81
CA ILE A 150 2.95 -10.09 17.60
C ILE A 150 1.47 -10.38 17.89
N LEU A 151 0.70 -10.86 16.91
CA LEU A 151 -0.69 -11.27 17.12
C LEU A 151 -0.81 -12.35 18.20
N LYS A 152 -0.01 -13.41 18.09
CA LYS A 152 0.01 -14.52 19.06
C LYS A 152 0.44 -14.05 20.45
N GLN A 153 1.32 -13.04 20.55
CA GLN A 153 1.66 -12.41 21.82
C GLN A 153 0.44 -11.72 22.45
N TYR A 154 -0.28 -10.87 21.71
CA TYR A 154 -1.49 -10.22 22.23
C TYR A 154 -2.56 -11.24 22.65
N TRP A 155 -2.69 -12.34 21.91
CA TRP A 155 -3.55 -13.45 22.27
C TRP A 155 -3.14 -14.12 23.58
N ALA A 156 -1.86 -14.48 23.73
CA ALA A 156 -1.34 -15.10 24.94
C ALA A 156 -1.48 -14.19 26.17
N GLU A 157 -1.27 -12.89 26.00
CA GLU A 157 -1.40 -11.89 27.07
C GLU A 157 -2.85 -11.49 27.36
N GLN A 158 -3.82 -11.93 26.54
CA GLN A 158 -5.23 -11.54 26.63
C GLN A 158 -5.43 -10.01 26.62
N LYS A 159 -4.62 -9.32 25.81
CA LYS A 159 -4.65 -7.87 25.66
C LYS A 159 -5.20 -7.48 24.29
N SER A 160 -5.93 -6.37 24.25
CA SER A 160 -6.35 -5.77 22.99
C SER A 160 -5.16 -5.12 22.27
N ILE A 161 -5.14 -5.22 20.94
CA ILE A 161 -4.16 -4.53 20.12
C ILE A 161 -4.47 -3.02 20.13
N PRO A 162 -3.50 -2.15 20.47
CA PRO A 162 -3.70 -0.70 20.55
C PRO A 162 -3.61 -0.05 19.16
N TRP A 163 -4.57 -0.35 18.28
CA TRP A 163 -4.61 0.17 16.92
C TRP A 163 -4.61 1.70 16.86
N VAL A 164 -3.89 2.24 15.89
CA VAL A 164 -3.90 3.68 15.58
C VAL A 164 -5.10 3.97 14.69
N GLN A 165 -6.10 4.64 15.25
CA GLN A 165 -7.31 5.03 14.51
C GLN A 165 -6.99 6.11 13.47
N ILE A 166 -7.32 5.82 12.20
CA ILE A 166 -7.09 6.76 11.09
C ILE A 166 -8.31 7.66 10.81
N HIS A 167 -9.52 7.11 10.82
CA HIS A 167 -10.75 7.86 10.59
C HIS A 167 -11.34 8.29 11.92
N ARG A 168 -11.28 9.58 12.23
CA ARG A 168 -11.85 10.16 13.45
C ARG A 168 -12.70 11.38 13.13
N MET A 169 -13.97 11.32 13.57
CA MET A 169 -14.87 12.48 13.56
C MET A 169 -14.76 13.24 14.89
N PRO A 170 -15.02 14.56 14.90
CA PRO A 170 -15.16 15.30 16.15
C PRO A 170 -16.26 14.74 17.04
N GLU A 171 -16.10 14.83 18.37
CA GLU A 171 -17.01 14.20 19.34
C GLU A 171 -18.43 14.79 19.32
N HIS A 172 -18.59 16.02 18.85
CA HIS A 172 -19.89 16.66 18.67
C HIS A 172 -20.64 16.16 17.42
N VAL A 173 -20.09 15.20 16.67
CA VAL A 173 -20.72 14.58 15.49
C VAL A 173 -21.31 13.21 15.84
N LYS A 174 -22.59 13.01 15.54
CA LYS A 174 -23.37 11.78 15.75
C LYS A 174 -23.33 10.86 14.53
N PHE A 175 -22.15 10.50 14.03
CA PHE A 175 -22.08 9.53 12.93
C PHE A 175 -22.62 8.15 13.36
N GLN A 176 -23.33 7.48 12.45
CA GLN A 176 -23.94 6.16 12.70
C GLN A 176 -23.72 5.22 11.52
N HIS A 177 -22.85 4.23 11.65
CA HIS A 177 -22.61 3.25 10.59
C HIS A 177 -23.90 2.51 10.20
N GLN A 178 -24.72 2.09 11.17
CA GLN A 178 -25.90 1.29 10.89
C GLN A 178 -26.90 1.97 9.96
N ALA A 179 -27.02 3.31 10.03
CA ALA A 179 -27.94 4.04 9.17
C ALA A 179 -27.50 4.00 7.70
N HIS A 180 -26.20 4.13 7.46
CA HIS A 180 -25.62 4.17 6.11
C HIS A 180 -25.54 2.77 5.49
N VAL A 181 -25.13 1.77 6.27
CA VAL A 181 -25.07 0.37 5.79
C VAL A 181 -26.47 -0.15 5.46
N ARG A 182 -27.47 0.14 6.29
CA ARG A 182 -28.88 -0.26 6.01
C ARG A 182 -29.50 0.47 4.82
N ALA A 183 -29.00 1.66 4.49
CA ALA A 183 -29.39 2.37 3.28
C ALA A 183 -28.75 1.79 2.00
N GLY A 184 -27.88 0.77 2.13
CA GLY A 184 -27.26 0.07 1.01
C GLY A 184 -26.00 0.76 0.48
N PHE A 185 -25.36 1.63 1.26
CA PHE A 185 -24.08 2.21 0.86
C PHE A 185 -22.93 1.22 1.05
N GLU A 186 -22.17 1.02 -0.02
CA GLU A 186 -20.92 0.24 0.00
C GLU A 186 -19.86 0.93 0.88
N CYS A 187 -19.07 0.14 1.60
CA CYS A 187 -18.02 0.62 2.51
C CYS A 187 -17.01 1.53 1.79
N GLN A 188 -16.69 1.17 0.54
CA GLN A 188 -15.74 1.83 -0.33
C GLN A 188 -16.19 3.25 -0.72
N THR A 189 -17.49 3.54 -0.64
CA THR A 189 -18.03 4.89 -0.90
C THR A 189 -17.42 5.93 0.04
N CYS A 190 -17.15 5.52 1.29
CA CYS A 190 -16.61 6.39 2.34
C CYS A 190 -15.13 6.13 2.63
N HIS A 191 -14.70 4.86 2.62
CA HIS A 191 -13.35 4.45 3.02
C HIS A 191 -12.39 4.24 1.84
N GLY A 192 -12.87 4.39 0.60
CA GLY A 192 -12.12 4.11 -0.62
C GLY A 192 -11.85 2.62 -0.84
N PRO A 193 -10.95 2.25 -1.77
CA PRO A 193 -10.73 0.86 -2.19
C PRO A 193 -9.84 0.11 -1.19
N VAL A 194 -10.31 -0.05 0.05
CA VAL A 194 -9.56 -0.66 1.17
C VAL A 194 -9.05 -2.07 0.85
N GLU A 195 -9.79 -2.83 0.03
CA GLU A 195 -9.41 -4.17 -0.44
C GLU A 195 -8.20 -4.18 -1.38
N SER A 196 -7.68 -3.01 -1.77
CA SER A 196 -6.46 -2.88 -2.56
C SER A 196 -5.26 -2.38 -1.75
N LEU A 197 -5.46 -2.09 -0.45
CA LEU A 197 -4.47 -1.42 0.40
C LEU A 197 -3.75 -2.40 1.34
N ASP A 198 -2.43 -2.50 1.18
CA ASP A 198 -1.58 -3.20 2.15
C ASP A 198 -1.40 -2.38 3.43
N LYS A 199 -1.25 -1.06 3.31
CA LYS A 199 -1.21 -0.13 4.44
C LYS A 199 -2.39 0.82 4.34
N LEU A 200 -3.17 0.93 5.42
CA LEU A 200 -4.26 1.89 5.46
C LEU A 200 -3.73 3.31 5.64
N TYR A 201 -4.24 4.21 4.80
CA TYR A 201 -4.04 5.64 4.89
C TYR A 201 -5.37 6.36 4.68
N LEU A 202 -5.41 7.64 5.01
CA LEU A 202 -6.57 8.47 4.68
C LEU A 202 -6.57 8.71 3.18
N VAL A 203 -7.55 8.13 2.48
CA VAL A 203 -7.67 8.27 1.03
C VAL A 203 -7.73 9.75 0.66
N PRO A 204 -6.80 10.26 -0.16
CA PRO A 204 -6.77 11.65 -0.56
C PRO A 204 -7.96 11.97 -1.48
N ASP A 205 -8.36 13.25 -1.49
CA ASP A 205 -9.61 13.70 -2.08
C ASP A 205 -9.71 13.37 -3.59
N THR A 206 -10.49 12.35 -3.97
CA THR A 206 -10.70 11.99 -5.40
C THR A 206 -11.87 12.72 -6.06
N LYS A 207 -12.64 13.52 -5.30
CA LYS A 207 -13.77 14.31 -5.80
C LYS A 207 -13.59 15.80 -5.50
N TRP A 208 -13.55 16.58 -6.57
CA TRP A 208 -13.54 18.04 -6.53
C TRP A 208 -14.95 18.59 -6.44
N TRP A 209 -15.21 19.42 -5.44
CA TRP A 209 -16.44 20.22 -5.38
C TRP A 209 -16.49 21.22 -6.54
N GLN A 210 -17.69 21.57 -7.00
CA GLN A 210 -17.91 22.54 -8.09
C GLN A 210 -17.23 23.91 -7.87
N TYR A 211 -16.88 24.24 -6.62
CA TYR A 211 -16.18 25.48 -6.23
C TYR A 211 -14.70 25.29 -5.86
N GLY A 212 -14.07 24.17 -6.24
CA GLY A 212 -12.61 23.98 -6.12
C GLY A 212 -12.10 23.69 -4.70
N LEU A 213 -12.96 23.18 -3.80
CA LEU A 213 -12.55 22.71 -2.48
C LEU A 213 -12.44 21.17 -2.47
N PRO A 214 -11.38 20.59 -1.87
CA PRO A 214 -11.32 19.16 -1.62
C PRO A 214 -12.46 18.74 -0.68
N THR A 215 -13.22 17.72 -1.06
CA THR A 215 -14.43 17.30 -0.31
C THR A 215 -14.49 15.80 -0.05
N GLN A 216 -13.40 15.05 0.04
CA GLN A 216 -13.44 13.60 0.29
C GLN A 216 -12.78 13.14 1.58
N LYS A 217 -12.12 14.03 2.32
CA LYS A 217 -12.14 13.93 3.78
C LYS A 217 -13.61 13.94 4.21
N LEU A 218 -13.95 13.12 5.20
CA LEU A 218 -15.30 13.02 5.79
C LEU A 218 -15.67 14.29 6.58
N GLU A 219 -15.49 15.44 5.94
CA GLU A 219 -15.84 16.77 6.40
C GLU A 219 -17.32 17.02 6.18
N MET A 220 -17.86 17.99 6.91
CA MET A 220 -19.27 18.36 6.84
C MET A 220 -19.77 18.58 5.40
N GLY A 221 -18.95 19.22 4.55
CA GLY A 221 -19.29 19.47 3.15
C GLY A 221 -19.62 18.18 2.39
N TRP A 222 -18.79 17.15 2.52
CA TRP A 222 -19.06 15.87 1.86
C TRP A 222 -20.35 15.21 2.35
N CYS A 223 -20.57 15.20 3.67
CA CYS A 223 -21.75 14.61 4.28
C CYS A 223 -23.04 15.28 3.78
N VAL A 224 -23.09 16.61 3.80
CA VAL A 224 -24.27 17.38 3.37
C VAL A 224 -24.58 17.12 1.89
N LEU A 225 -23.55 17.02 1.05
CA LEU A 225 -23.72 16.76 -0.38
C LEU A 225 -24.23 15.36 -0.64
N CYS A 226 -23.61 14.35 -0.04
CA CYS A 226 -24.08 12.97 -0.14
C CYS A 226 -25.53 12.84 0.35
N HIS A 227 -25.86 13.48 1.47
CA HIS A 227 -27.23 13.47 2.00
C HIS A 227 -28.21 14.15 1.05
N ARG A 228 -27.84 15.29 0.45
CA ARG A 228 -28.68 16.00 -0.53
C ARG A 228 -28.95 15.17 -1.77
N ASP A 229 -27.92 14.53 -2.30
CA ASP A 229 -28.02 13.73 -3.53
C ASP A 229 -28.87 12.46 -3.33
N ASN A 230 -28.99 11.99 -2.08
CA ASN A 230 -29.76 10.80 -1.71
C ASN A 230 -31.07 11.11 -0.95
N GLY A 231 -31.47 12.38 -0.85
CA GLY A 231 -32.70 12.77 -0.15
C GLY A 231 -32.71 12.48 1.36
N ALA A 232 -31.55 12.40 2.00
CA ALA A 232 -31.40 12.21 3.43
C ALA A 232 -31.42 13.54 4.20
N SER A 233 -31.65 13.46 5.52
CA SER A 233 -31.70 14.63 6.40
C SER A 233 -30.38 15.40 6.40
N GLN A 234 -30.45 16.71 6.17
CA GLN A 234 -29.33 17.66 6.32
C GLN A 234 -29.49 18.51 7.59
N ASP A 235 -30.42 18.14 8.47
CA ASP A 235 -30.70 18.87 9.70
C ASP A 235 -29.53 18.78 10.69
N CYS A 236 -29.18 19.92 11.29
CA CYS A 236 -28.03 20.05 12.17
C CYS A 236 -28.12 19.09 13.38
N LEU A 237 -29.30 18.92 13.97
CA LEU A 237 -29.50 18.11 15.18
C LEU A 237 -29.52 16.61 14.89
N THR A 238 -29.75 16.23 13.63
CA THR A 238 -29.56 14.87 13.16
C THR A 238 -28.08 14.47 13.23
N CYS A 239 -27.19 15.40 12.87
CA CYS A 239 -25.75 15.16 12.78
C CYS A 239 -24.97 15.56 14.02
N HIS A 240 -25.48 16.47 14.84
CA HIS A 240 -24.76 17.06 15.97
C HIS A 240 -25.54 17.01 17.27
N TYR A 241 -24.82 17.04 18.40
CA TYR A 241 -25.39 17.15 19.76
C TYR A 241 -25.94 18.53 20.05
#